data_AF-A0A6A9QFD0-F1
#
_entry.id   AF-A0A6A9QFD0-F1
#
_cell.length_a   1.000
_cell.length_b   1.000
_cell.length_c   1.000
_cell.angle_alpha   90.00
_cell.angle_beta   90.00
_cell.angle_gamma   90.00
#
_symmetry.space_group_name_H-M   'P 1'
#
loop_
_entity.id
_entity.type
_entity.pdbx_description
1 polymer ?
#
loop_
_entity_poly.entity_id
_entity_poly.type
_entity_poly.pdbx_seq_one_letter_code
_entity_poly.pdbx_strand_id
1 'polypeptide(L)'
;MSIAALHNVTSQFQQLFHNVNSEPLSLIFITIGVALLVAIIAGLAIYGMFKLVKVVPQMTTKQFVMFLIGLALFILAIGIFLP
;
A
#
# COMPACT_ATOMS: atom_id res chain seq x y z
N MET A 1 11.55 -2.82 -53.50
CA MET A 1 11.65 -3.61 -52.25
C MET A 1 10.39 -3.36 -51.45
N SER A 2 9.60 -4.41 -51.26
CA SER A 2 8.14 -4.32 -51.16
C SER A 2 7.65 -4.08 -49.73
N ILE A 3 6.44 -3.53 -49.65
CA ILE A 3 5.61 -3.39 -48.43
C ILE A 3 5.54 -4.71 -47.62
N ALA A 4 5.77 -5.86 -48.27
CA ALA A 4 5.87 -7.16 -47.61
C ALA A 4 7.04 -7.26 -46.62
N ALA A 5 8.18 -6.64 -46.91
CA ALA A 5 9.33 -6.61 -45.98
C ALA A 5 9.00 -5.76 -44.73
N LEU A 6 8.28 -4.65 -44.92
CA LEU A 6 7.84 -3.80 -43.81
C LEU A 6 6.82 -4.52 -42.94
N HIS A 7 5.82 -5.17 -43.54
CA HIS A 7 4.83 -5.97 -42.82
C HIS A 7 5.46 -7.10 -42.01
N ASN A 8 6.50 -7.75 -42.55
CA ASN A 8 7.19 -8.86 -41.89
C ASN A 8 8.07 -8.40 -40.71
N VAL A 9 8.66 -7.20 -40.79
CA VAL A 9 9.38 -6.59 -39.65
C VAL A 9 8.39 -6.14 -38.59
N THR A 10 7.27 -5.52 -38.98
CA THR A 10 6.23 -5.10 -38.05
C THR A 10 5.61 -6.28 -37.32
N SER A 11 5.33 -7.39 -38.01
CA SER A 11 4.77 -8.60 -37.38
C SER A 11 5.74 -9.28 -36.42
N GLN A 12 7.04 -9.27 -36.71
CA GLN A 12 8.07 -9.80 -35.80
C GLN A 12 8.24 -8.93 -34.54
N PHE A 13 8.18 -7.60 -34.68
CA PHE A 13 8.17 -6.70 -33.53
C PHE A 13 6.93 -6.90 -32.66
N GLN A 14 5.77 -7.10 -33.28
CA GLN A 14 4.51 -7.31 -32.56
C GLN A 14 4.48 -8.66 -31.82
N GLN A 15 5.14 -9.71 -32.33
CA GLN A 15 5.34 -10.98 -31.62
C GLN A 15 6.35 -10.87 -30.47
N LEU A 16 7.41 -10.07 -30.63
CA LEU A 16 8.38 -9.81 -29.55
C LEU A 16 7.72 -9.14 -28.33
N PHE A 17 6.78 -8.22 -28.55
CA PHE A 17 6.03 -7.58 -27.47
C PHE A 17 4.93 -8.46 -26.86
N HIS A 18 4.35 -9.40 -27.62
CA HIS A 18 3.37 -10.36 -27.06
C HIS A 18 3.99 -11.47 -26.22
N ASN A 19 5.28 -11.80 -26.43
CA ASN A 19 5.99 -12.84 -25.69
C ASN A 19 6.74 -12.33 -24.44
N VAL A 20 6.69 -11.03 -24.14
CA VAL A 20 7.10 -10.54 -22.82
C VAL A 20 5.98 -10.90 -21.85
N ASN A 21 6.01 -12.13 -21.36
CA ASN A 21 5.11 -12.60 -20.33
C ASN A 21 5.28 -11.70 -19.09
N SER A 22 4.40 -10.71 -18.95
CA SER A 22 4.41 -9.70 -17.89
C SER A 22 3.83 -10.23 -16.57
N GLU A 23 3.21 -11.42 -16.59
CA GLU A 23 2.65 -12.09 -15.42
C GLU A 23 3.69 -12.31 -14.28
N PRO A 24 4.89 -12.89 -14.52
CA PRO A 24 5.86 -13.13 -13.44
C PRO A 24 6.39 -11.85 -12.81
N LEU A 25 6.65 -10.79 -13.58
CA LEU A 25 7.16 -9.53 -13.03
C LEU A 25 6.07 -8.74 -12.30
N SER A 26 4.84 -8.74 -12.82
CA SER A 26 3.69 -8.10 -12.17
C SER A 26 3.44 -8.69 -10.79
N LEU A 27 3.46 -10.03 -10.66
CA LEU A 27 3.31 -10.73 -9.38
C LEU A 27 4.40 -10.36 -8.37
N ILE A 28 5.65 -10.23 -8.81
CA ILE A 28 6.76 -9.82 -7.94
C ILE A 28 6.54 -8.40 -7.41
N PHE A 29 6.19 -7.44 -8.28
CA PHE A 29 5.94 -6.06 -7.86
C PHE A 29 4.71 -5.94 -6.94
N ILE A 30 3.65 -6.71 -7.19
CA ILE A 30 2.48 -6.77 -6.30
C ILE A 30 2.88 -7.30 -4.92
N THR A 31 3.67 -8.37 -4.88
CA THR A 31 4.13 -8.99 -3.62
C THR A 31 4.97 -8.00 -2.81
N ILE A 32 5.92 -7.32 -3.45
CA ILE A 32 6.75 -6.29 -2.80
C ILE A 32 5.88 -5.13 -2.32
N GLY A 33 4.94 -4.68 -3.16
CA GLY A 33 4.01 -3.61 -2.83
C GLY A 33 3.19 -3.92 -1.59
N VAL A 34 2.60 -5.12 -1.51
CA VAL A 34 1.85 -5.57 -0.34
C VAL A 34 2.75 -5.70 0.90
N ALA A 35 3.94 -6.27 0.77
CA ALA A 35 4.89 -6.41 1.87
C ALA A 35 5.30 -5.04 2.46
N LEU A 36 5.55 -4.05 1.60
CA LEU A 36 5.85 -2.68 2.02
C LEU A 36 4.63 -2.03 2.70
N LEU A 37 3.44 -2.23 2.17
CA LEU A 37 2.20 -1.69 2.75
C LEU A 37 1.99 -2.24 4.16
N VAL A 38 2.16 -3.55 4.35
CA VAL A 38 2.11 -4.20 5.67
C VAL A 38 3.19 -3.65 6.61
N ALA A 39 4.43 -3.51 6.12
CA ALA A 39 5.52 -2.96 6.93
C ALA A 39 5.25 -1.52 7.38
N ILE A 40 4.67 -0.69 6.52
CA ILE A 40 4.30 0.69 6.83
C ILE A 40 3.18 0.72 7.89
N ILE A 41 2.12 -0.09 7.72
CA ILE A 41 1.03 -0.17 8.70
C ILE A 41 1.57 -0.61 10.07
N ALA A 42 2.38 -1.66 10.10
CA ALA A 42 2.99 -2.15 11.33
C ALA A 42 3.90 -1.09 11.97
N GLY A 43 4.74 -0.42 11.17
CA GLY A 43 5.62 0.65 11.63
C GLY A 43 4.85 1.83 12.22
N LEU A 44 3.77 2.27 11.57
CA LEU A 44 2.90 3.34 12.07
C LEU A 44 2.21 2.95 13.38
N ALA A 45 1.73 1.71 13.49
CA ALA A 45 1.11 1.21 14.72
C ALA A 45 2.11 1.19 15.89
N ILE A 46 3.30 0.62 15.66
CA ILE A 46 4.36 0.53 16.66
C ILE A 46 4.82 1.93 17.09
N TYR A 47 5.15 2.80 16.13
CA TYR A 47 5.56 4.18 16.42
C TYR A 47 4.47 4.95 17.17
N GLY A 48 3.21 4.80 16.74
CA GLY A 48 2.05 5.37 17.41
C GLY A 48 1.96 4.94 18.87
N MET A 49 2.07 3.64 19.16
CA MET A 49 2.05 3.11 20.52
C MET A 49 3.19 3.70 21.36
N PHE A 50 4.43 3.69 20.87
CA PHE A 50 5.57 4.25 21.62
C PHE A 50 5.42 5.74 21.90
N LYS A 51 4.87 6.49 20.95
CA LYS A 51 4.61 7.93 21.14
C LYS A 51 3.52 8.15 22.19
N LEU A 52 2.44 7.37 22.14
CA LEU A 52 1.36 7.45 23.13
C LEU A 52 1.84 7.13 24.54
N VAL A 53 2.68 6.10 24.73
CA VAL A 53 3.26 5.76 26.05
C VAL A 53 4.05 6.93 26.65
N LYS A 54 4.69 7.75 25.83
CA LYS A 54 5.45 8.92 26.30
C LYS A 54 4.57 10.14 26.60
N VAL A 55 3.52 10.35 25.80
CA VAL A 55 2.69 11.55 25.87
C VAL A 55 1.56 11.41 26.89
N VAL A 56 0.94 10.23 27.00
CA VAL A 56 -0.20 9.98 27.91
C VAL A 56 0.11 10.34 29.38
N PRO A 57 1.27 9.98 29.96
CA PRO A 57 1.61 10.35 31.34
C PRO A 57 1.77 11.86 31.57
N GLN A 58 1.98 12.63 30.50
CA GLN A 58 2.17 14.09 30.56
C GLN A 58 0.87 14.87 30.29
N MET A 59 -0.23 14.18 29.95
CA MET A 59 -1.51 14.82 29.68
C MET A 59 -2.24 15.19 30.97
N THR A 60 -2.88 16.36 30.98
CA THR A 60 -3.86 16.70 32.01
C THR A 60 -5.14 15.87 31.85
N THR A 61 -5.95 15.71 32.90
CA THR A 61 -7.20 14.91 32.86
C THR A 61 -8.13 15.31 31.72
N LYS A 62 -8.28 16.62 31.44
CA LYS A 62 -9.12 17.11 30.33
C LYS A 62 -8.60 16.66 28.96
N GLN A 63 -7.29 16.74 28.75
CA GLN A 63 -6.64 16.31 27.51
C GLN A 63 -6.72 14.80 27.33
N PHE A 64 -6.55 14.03 28.40
CA PHE A 64 -6.67 12.58 28.37
C PHE A 64 -8.09 12.14 28.01
N VAL A 65 -9.12 12.78 28.59
CA VAL A 65 -10.52 12.49 28.25
C VAL A 65 -10.83 12.84 26.79
N MET A 66 -10.36 13.99 26.30
CA MET A 66 -10.51 14.34 24.87
C MET A 66 -9.81 13.33 23.95
N PHE A 67 -8.62 12.87 24.33
CA PHE A 67 -7.90 11.82 23.61
C PHE A 67 -8.71 10.51 23.58
N LEU A 68 -9.26 10.07 24.71
CA LEU A 68 -10.09 8.86 24.79
C LEU A 68 -11.34 8.95 23.90
N ILE A 69 -12.02 10.09 23.89
CA ILE A 69 -13.18 10.32 23.02
C ILE A 69 -12.76 10.23 21.55
N GLY A 70 -11.66 10.89 21.17
CA GLY A 70 -11.13 10.83 19.80
C GLY A 70 -10.74 9.41 19.39
N LEU A 71 -10.07 8.67 20.28
CA LEU A 71 -9.69 7.27 20.05
C LEU A 71 -10.91 6.37 19.88
N ALA A 72 -11.95 6.55 20.70
CA ALA A 72 -13.19 5.80 20.60
C ALA A 72 -13.90 6.03 19.26
N LEU A 73 -13.99 7.29 18.82
CA LEU A 73 -14.56 7.65 17.51
C LEU A 73 -13.73 7.06 16.36
N PHE A 74 -12.40 7.08 16.47
CA PHE A 74 -11.52 6.50 15.46
C PHE A 74 -11.69 4.98 15.33
N ILE A 75 -11.73 4.24 16.45
CA ILE A 75 -11.95 2.80 16.46
C ILE A 75 -13.34 2.47 15.89
N LEU A 76 -14.36 3.23 16.28
CA LEU A 76 -15.71 3.06 15.76
C LEU A 76 -15.77 3.28 14.24
N ALA A 77 -15.08 4.31 13.73
CA ALA A 77 -14.99 4.55 12.29
C ALA A 77 -14.31 3.37 11.57
N ILE A 78 -13.18 2.86 12.09
CA ILE A 78 -12.54 1.66 11.54
C ILE A 78 -13.51 0.49 11.52
N GLY A 79 -14.23 0.23 12.61
CA GLY A 79 -15.21 -0.86 12.69
C GLY A 79 -16.37 -0.74 11.70
N ILE A 80 -16.71 0.47 11.25
CA ILE A 80 -17.74 0.70 10.22
C ILE A 80 -17.16 0.53 8.81
N PHE A 81 -15.94 1.01 8.57
CA PHE A 81 -15.31 1.00 7.24
C PHE A 81 -14.57 -0.30 6.91
N LEU A 82 -14.32 -1.17 7.89
CA LEU A 82 -13.74 -2.49 7.71
C LEU A 82 -14.88 -3.53 7.68
N PRO A 83 -15.44 -3.84 6.49
CA PRO A 83 -16.46 -4.90 6.35
C PRO A 83 -15.90 -6.29 6.67
#